data_AF-K3XR08-F1
#
_entry.id   AF-K3XR08-F1
#
_cell.length_a   1.000
_cell.length_b   1.000
_cell.length_c   1.000
_cell.angle_alpha   90.00
_cell.angle_beta   90.00
_cell.angle_gamma   90.00
#
_symmetry.space_group_name_H-M   'P 1'
#
loop_
_entity.id
_entity.type
_entity.pdbx_description
1 polymer ?
#
loop_
_entity_poly.entity_id
_entity_poly.type
_entity_poly.pdbx_seq_one_letter_code
_entity_poly.pdbx_strand_id
1 'polypeptide(L)'
;MFYLLQIVDDFDWKMDEYEDFTDQKVKDEVLPKDEKQKIKEFLKEKDRERKRELKQAKEARNKAIDDMDPKEKEAFENIEFYKFYPMKTPDTPDVDSVKSKYINRYYRHTHYLM
;
A
#
# COMPACT_ATOMS: atom_id res chain seq x y z
N MET A 1 -35.75 -25.00 4.45
CA MET A 1 -35.20 -23.87 3.67
C MET A 1 -34.02 -23.34 4.47
N PHE A 2 -32.82 -23.88 4.21
CA PHE A 2 -31.60 -23.45 4.91
C PHE A 2 -31.06 -22.23 4.16
N TYR A 3 -31.14 -21.06 4.79
CA TYR A 3 -30.49 -19.87 4.28
C TYR A 3 -28.98 -20.08 4.41
N LEU A 4 -28.25 -20.07 3.29
CA LEU A 4 -26.80 -19.91 3.30
C LEU A 4 -26.52 -18.50 3.82
N LEU A 5 -26.16 -18.39 5.10
CA LEU A 5 -25.69 -17.15 5.70
C LEU A 5 -24.35 -16.80 5.06
N GLN A 6 -24.36 -15.85 4.12
CA GLN A 6 -23.15 -15.28 3.58
C GLN A 6 -22.55 -14.36 4.65
N ILE A 7 -21.45 -14.80 5.26
CA ILE A 7 -20.68 -13.99 6.21
C ILE A 7 -19.78 -13.07 5.39
N VAL A 8 -20.01 -11.76 5.47
CA VAL A 8 -19.15 -10.72 4.89
C VAL A 8 -18.48 -9.99 6.04
N ASP A 9 -17.15 -9.97 6.03
CA ASP A 9 -16.37 -9.39 7.12
C ASP A 9 -15.07 -8.76 6.61
N ASP A 10 -14.61 -7.77 7.35
CA ASP A 10 -13.39 -7.01 7.04
C ASP A 10 -12.24 -7.58 7.88
N PHE A 11 -11.51 -8.55 7.32
CA PHE A 11 -10.31 -9.12 7.93
C PHE A 11 -9.04 -8.47 7.37
N ASP A 12 -8.24 -7.84 8.23
CA ASP A 12 -6.91 -7.32 7.92
C ASP A 12 -5.81 -8.27 8.41
N TRP A 13 -5.27 -9.08 7.51
CA TRP A 13 -4.17 -10.01 7.79
C TRP A 13 -2.89 -9.39 8.38
N LYS A 14 -2.74 -8.06 8.39
CA LYS A 14 -1.61 -7.37 9.04
C LYS A 14 -1.88 -6.99 10.49
N MET A 15 -3.13 -6.71 10.82
CA MET A 15 -3.53 -6.14 12.11
C MET A 15 -4.33 -7.13 12.95
N ASP A 16 -5.08 -8.01 12.29
CA ASP A 16 -5.95 -8.98 12.94
C ASP A 16 -5.21 -10.28 13.23
N GLU A 17 -5.37 -10.74 14.47
CA GLU A 17 -4.94 -12.07 14.86
C GLU A 17 -6.02 -13.10 14.52
N TYR A 18 -5.63 -14.19 13.85
CA TYR A 18 -6.57 -15.23 13.40
C TYR A 18 -7.39 -15.84 14.53
N GLU A 19 -6.79 -16.02 15.70
CA GLU A 19 -7.47 -16.62 16.84
C GLU A 19 -8.53 -15.66 17.40
N ASP A 20 -8.14 -14.43 17.71
CA ASP A 20 -9.04 -13.40 18.21
C ASP A 20 -10.19 -13.12 17.24
N PHE A 21 -9.89 -13.03 15.94
CA PHE A 21 -10.91 -12.85 14.92
C PHE A 21 -11.92 -14.00 14.92
N THR A 22 -11.46 -15.25 14.87
CA THR A 22 -12.37 -16.40 14.84
C THR A 22 -13.11 -16.63 16.16
N ASP A 23 -12.50 -16.34 17.31
CA ASP A 23 -13.16 -16.37 18.62
C ASP A 23 -14.27 -15.33 18.72
N GLN A 24 -14.02 -14.12 18.21
CA GLN A 24 -15.05 -13.08 18.21
C GLN A 24 -16.24 -13.50 17.34
N LYS A 25 -16.01 -14.09 16.15
CA LYS A 25 -17.11 -14.57 15.29
C LYS A 25 -17.90 -15.73 15.89
N VAL A 26 -17.26 -16.58 16.68
CA VAL A 26 -17.98 -17.63 17.44
C VAL A 26 -18.80 -17.01 18.58
N LYS A 27 -18.26 -16.02 19.29
CA LYS A 27 -19.00 -15.30 20.35
C LYS A 27 -20.20 -14.53 19.81
N ASP A 28 -20.07 -13.95 18.63
CA ASP A 28 -21.14 -13.21 17.96
C ASP A 28 -22.18 -14.14 17.30
N GLU A 29 -22.06 -15.47 17.48
CA GLU A 29 -22.91 -16.52 16.89
C GLU A 29 -22.96 -16.48 15.35
N VAL A 30 -22.03 -15.76 14.71
CA VAL A 30 -21.86 -15.67 13.25
C VAL A 30 -21.20 -16.94 12.73
N LEU A 31 -20.27 -17.51 13.48
CA LEU A 31 -19.54 -18.73 13.13
C LEU A 31 -19.83 -19.87 14.11
N PRO A 32 -20.29 -21.04 13.65
CA PRO A 32 -20.40 -22.21 14.51
C PRO A 32 -19.04 -22.61 15.09
N LYS A 33 -19.01 -22.96 16.38
CA LYS A 33 -17.78 -23.33 17.08
C LYS A 33 -17.02 -24.46 16.38
N ASP A 34 -17.74 -25.39 15.78
CA ASP A 34 -17.20 -26.55 15.09
C ASP A 34 -16.47 -26.17 13.78
N GLU A 35 -16.82 -25.02 13.20
CA GLU A 35 -16.22 -24.49 11.97
C GLU A 35 -15.07 -23.51 12.24
N LYS A 36 -14.82 -23.14 13.51
CA LYS A 36 -13.76 -22.21 13.91
C LYS A 36 -12.41 -22.56 13.29
N GLN A 37 -11.98 -23.81 13.45
CA GLN A 37 -10.69 -24.27 12.96
C GLN A 37 -10.62 -24.23 11.42
N LYS A 38 -11.72 -24.57 10.75
CA LYS A 38 -11.80 -24.58 9.27
C LYS A 38 -11.65 -23.17 8.69
N ILE A 39 -12.33 -22.18 9.26
CA ILE A 39 -12.19 -20.77 8.84
C ILE A 39 -10.79 -20.24 9.15
N LYS A 40 -10.23 -20.59 10.31
CA LYS A 40 -8.86 -20.20 10.68
C LYS A 40 -7.83 -20.69 9.66
N GLU A 41 -7.94 -21.95 9.24
CA GLU A 41 -7.05 -22.52 8.22
C GLU A 41 -7.26 -21.88 6.85
N PHE A 42 -8.52 -21.64 6.47
CA PHE A 42 -8.87 -20.93 5.24
C PHE A 42 -8.25 -19.53 5.17
N LEU A 43 -8.35 -18.72 6.25
CA LEU A 43 -7.76 -17.38 6.31
C LEU A 43 -6.23 -17.43 6.17
N LYS A 44 -5.57 -18.40 6.82
CA LYS A 44 -4.11 -18.60 6.70
C LYS A 44 -3.70 -18.98 5.28
N GLU A 45 -4.48 -19.83 4.61
CA GLU A 45 -4.21 -20.21 3.23
C GLU A 45 -4.35 -18.99 2.29
N LYS A 46 -5.43 -18.21 2.44
CA LYS A 46 -5.65 -16.99 1.66
C LYS A 46 -4.55 -15.95 1.87
N ASP A 47 -4.11 -15.74 3.11
CA ASP A 47 -2.97 -14.88 3.41
C ASP A 47 -1.69 -15.36 2.70
N ARG A 48 -1.40 -16.67 2.75
CA ARG A 48 -0.23 -17.25 2.06
C ARG A 48 -0.30 -17.07 0.55
N GLU A 49 -1.47 -17.29 -0.06
CA GLU A 49 -1.70 -17.06 -1.49
C GLU A 49 -1.41 -15.60 -1.86
N ARG A 50 -2.01 -14.64 -1.14
CA ARG A 50 -1.80 -13.21 -1.37
C ARG A 50 -0.35 -12.79 -1.17
N LYS A 51 0.34 -13.33 -0.16
CA LYS A 51 1.79 -13.10 0.05
C LYS A 51 2.63 -13.60 -1.12
N ARG A 52 2.30 -14.76 -1.70
CA ARG A 52 2.98 -15.29 -2.89
C ARG A 52 2.76 -14.39 -4.10
N GLU A 53 1.53 -13.96 -4.35
CA GLU A 53 1.20 -13.03 -5.44
C GLU A 53 1.96 -11.70 -5.29
N LEU A 54 1.98 -11.12 -4.08
CA LEU A 54 2.72 -9.88 -3.80
C LEU A 54 4.23 -10.05 -4.00
N LYS A 55 4.78 -11.22 -3.62
CA LYS A 55 6.18 -11.54 -3.85
C LYS A 55 6.49 -11.64 -5.34
N GLN A 56 5.67 -12.37 -6.10
CA GLN A 56 5.82 -12.51 -7.55
C GLN A 56 5.69 -11.17 -8.28
N ALA A 57 4.73 -10.32 -7.88
CA ALA A 57 4.58 -8.98 -8.45
C ALA A 57 5.79 -8.09 -8.15
N LYS A 58 6.36 -8.19 -6.94
CA LYS A 58 7.59 -7.48 -6.57
C LYS A 58 8.78 -7.96 -7.39
N GLU A 59 8.92 -9.27 -7.57
CA GLU A 59 9.99 -9.88 -8.37
C GLU A 59 9.86 -9.49 -9.85
N ALA A 60 8.65 -9.53 -10.41
CA ALA A 60 8.38 -9.08 -11.78
C ALA A 60 8.71 -7.60 -11.99
N ARG A 61 8.35 -6.74 -11.02
CA ARG A 61 8.70 -5.31 -11.08
C ARG A 61 10.21 -5.09 -11.02
N ASN A 62 10.90 -5.79 -10.12
CA ASN A 62 12.36 -5.67 -10.00
C ASN A 62 13.03 -6.16 -11.29
N LYS A 63 12.58 -7.29 -11.83
CA LYS A 63 13.06 -7.80 -13.12
C LYS A 63 12.83 -6.79 -14.25
N ALA A 64 11.66 -6.15 -14.32
CA ALA A 64 11.41 -5.12 -15.33
C ALA A 64 12.34 -3.89 -15.20
N ILE A 65 12.80 -3.58 -13.99
CA ILE A 65 13.79 -2.50 -13.75
C ILE A 65 15.21 -2.97 -14.11
N ASP A 66 15.52 -4.25 -13.91
CA ASP A 66 16.83 -4.83 -14.26
C ASP A 66 16.98 -5.06 -15.77
N ASP A 67 15.88 -5.44 -16.43
CA ASP A 67 15.81 -5.64 -17.89
C ASP A 67 15.61 -4.31 -18.67
N MET A 68 15.45 -3.18 -17.96
CA MET A 68 15.30 -1.84 -18.56
C MET A 68 16.57 -1.44 -19.32
N ASP A 69 16.42 -0.69 -20.42
CA ASP A 69 17.58 -0.20 -21.18
C ASP A 69 18.50 0.63 -20.27
N PRO A 70 19.83 0.42 -20.31
CA PRO A 70 20.76 1.13 -19.43
C PRO A 70 20.64 2.65 -19.53
N LYS A 71 20.33 3.21 -20.71
CA LYS A 71 20.16 4.66 -20.88
C LYS A 71 18.89 5.17 -20.23
N GLU A 72 17.80 4.40 -20.33
CA GLU A 72 16.55 4.74 -19.64
C GLU A 72 16.72 4.67 -18.12
N LYS A 73 17.41 3.63 -17.63
CA LYS A 73 17.72 3.48 -16.20
C LYS A 73 18.56 4.64 -15.67
N GLU A 74 19.61 5.00 -16.40
CA GLU A 74 20.46 6.16 -16.09
C GLU A 74 19.65 7.47 -16.12
N ALA A 75 18.73 7.63 -17.08
CA ALA A 75 17.86 8.80 -17.13
C ALA A 75 16.97 8.91 -15.88
N PHE A 76 16.37 7.80 -15.41
CA PHE A 76 15.56 7.79 -14.18
C PHE A 76 16.37 8.06 -12.92
N GLU A 77 17.60 7.55 -12.83
CA GLU A 77 18.49 7.77 -11.68
C GLU A 77 18.96 9.23 -11.59
N ASN A 78 19.12 9.90 -12.74
CA ASN A 78 19.58 11.29 -12.84
C ASN A 78 18.45 12.32 -12.99
N ILE A 79 17.19 11.94 -12.79
CA ILE A 79 16.08 12.90 -12.83
C ILE A 79 16.25 13.94 -11.70
N GLU A 80 16.30 15.20 -12.10
CA GLU A 80 16.27 16.33 -11.19
C GLU A 80 14.86 16.88 -11.06
N PHE A 81 14.46 17.18 -9.84
CA PHE A 81 13.16 17.76 -9.53
C PHE A 81 13.34 19.22 -9.13
N TYR A 82 12.56 20.07 -9.78
CA TYR A 82 12.54 21.50 -9.58
C TYR A 82 11.17 21.92 -9.08
N LYS A 83 11.15 22.77 -8.05
CA LYS A 83 9.92 23.34 -7.52
C LYS A 83 10.02 24.85 -7.59
N PHE A 84 9.17 25.44 -8.45
CA PHE A 84 9.14 26.86 -8.74
C PHE A 84 8.08 27.57 -7.92
N TYR A 85 8.47 28.69 -7.33
CA TYR A 85 7.58 29.63 -6.66
C TYR A 85 7.60 30.97 -7.40
N PRO A 86 6.49 31.72 -7.37
CA PRO A 86 6.47 33.06 -7.93
C PRO A 86 7.58 33.94 -7.33
N MET A 87 8.27 34.68 -8.19
CA MET A 87 9.26 35.66 -7.76
C MET A 87 8.55 36.82 -7.05
N LYS A 88 9.13 37.31 -5.95
CA LYS A 88 8.58 38.41 -5.17
C LYS A 88 8.67 39.72 -5.96
N THR A 89 7.56 40.10 -6.56
CA THR A 89 7.30 41.39 -7.22
C THR A 89 6.20 42.15 -6.47
N PRO A 90 6.05 43.47 -6.68
CA PRO A 90 4.98 44.25 -6.06
C PRO A 90 3.57 43.69 -6.30
N ASP A 91 3.37 42.99 -7.43
CA ASP A 91 2.08 42.44 -7.86
C ASP A 91 1.85 40.99 -7.43
N THR A 92 2.80 40.37 -6.71
CA THR A 92 2.72 38.96 -6.28
C THR A 92 2.72 38.82 -4.76
N PRO A 93 1.94 37.88 -4.19
CA PRO A 93 1.92 37.64 -2.76
C PRO A 93 3.27 37.08 -2.28
N ASP A 94 3.61 37.37 -1.02
CA ASP A 94 4.76 36.77 -0.37
C ASP A 94 4.50 35.29 -0.09
N VAL A 95 5.32 34.42 -0.69
CA VAL A 95 5.22 32.96 -0.63
C VAL A 95 6.36 32.32 0.15
N ASP A 96 7.22 33.10 0.81
CA ASP A 96 8.39 32.58 1.51
C ASP A 96 8.01 31.60 2.64
N SER A 97 6.86 31.81 3.28
CA SER A 97 6.34 30.95 4.35
C SER A 97 5.75 29.62 3.86
N VAL A 98 5.43 29.50 2.56
CA VAL A 98 4.83 28.29 1.97
C VAL A 98 5.82 27.49 1.11
N LYS A 99 7.05 27.99 0.96
CA LYS A 99 8.13 27.29 0.27
C LYS A 99 8.49 26.00 1.02
N SER A 100 8.27 24.87 0.36
CA SER A 100 8.59 23.54 0.89
C SER A 100 9.49 22.76 -0.06
N LYS A 101 10.53 22.16 0.52
CA LYS A 101 11.42 21.21 -0.16
C LYS A 101 10.74 19.88 -0.46
N TYR A 102 9.65 19.55 0.21
CA TYR A 102 8.93 18.31 -0.04
C TYR A 102 7.98 18.50 -1.24
N ILE A 103 8.05 17.57 -2.20
CA ILE A 103 7.16 17.51 -3.36
C ILE A 103 5.97 16.63 -3.00
N ASN A 104 6.20 15.31 -2.86
CA ASN A 104 5.19 14.34 -2.45
C ASN A 104 5.84 13.01 -2.01
N ARG A 105 5.03 12.01 -1.63
CA ARG A 105 5.50 10.70 -1.16
C ARG A 105 6.31 9.91 -2.19
N TYR A 106 6.06 10.13 -3.47
CA TYR A 106 6.64 9.39 -4.58
C TYR A 106 7.95 10.01 -5.09
N TYR A 107 8.01 11.34 -5.18
CA TYR A 107 9.19 12.09 -5.63
C TYR A 107 10.03 12.66 -4.49
N ARG A 108 9.56 12.51 -3.25
CA ARG A 108 10.24 12.95 -2.02
C ARG A 108 10.57 14.44 -2.07
N HIS A 109 11.85 14.78 -1.93
CA HIS A 109 12.34 16.14 -1.88
C HIS A 109 12.69 16.64 -3.27
N THR A 110 12.42 17.92 -3.49
CA THR A 110 12.95 18.66 -4.63
C THR A 110 14.47 18.76 -4.51
N HIS A 111 15.18 18.65 -5.64
CA HIS A 111 16.61 18.88 -5.69
C HIS A 111 16.90 20.37 -5.58
N TYR A 112 16.10 21.17 -6.31
CA TYR A 112 16.20 22.62 -6.33
C TYR A 112 14.89 23.28 -5.93
N LEU A 113 15.02 24.36 -5.19
CA LEU A 113 13.94 25.24 -4.79
C LEU A 113 14.21 26.58 -5.46
N MET A 114 13.37 26.97 -6.41
CA MET A 114 13.49 28.20 -7.20
C MET A 114 12.31 29.13 -6.89
#